data_AF-A0A4V3HWZ2-F1
#
_entry.id   AF-A0A4V3HWZ2-F1
#
_cell.length_a   1.000
_cell.length_b   1.000
_cell.length_c   1.000
_cell.angle_alpha   90.00
_cell.angle_beta   90.00
_cell.angle_gamma   90.00
#
_symmetry.space_group_name_H-M   'P 1'
#
loop_
_entity.id
_entity.type
_entity.pdbx_description
1 polymer ?
#
loop_
_entity_poly.entity_id
_entity_poly.type
_entity_poly.pdbx_seq_one_letter_code
_entity_poly.pdbx_strand_id
1 'polypeptide(L)'
;MTRQEAEKGPDHEPCSFWGQLAGDVTAGAISAVLISPAVTILDRAVVERTSTGRPLIRGLRSQLSSALGRPRSFFLAKPLGIVWALYAGTYMTANAATTLAERYDGPTAVSTATFASTFLVNVPLGVWKDVRFAEIFGSGVSSETAPKTVSAPRRLPRAATAAFLVRDAVTIFGSFTLPTWVAAAIPDDVTSSPHAKAMLTQLTVPVVSQVVASPIHLVALDYYDRQQKLPLRSRMAKTREHVPSTIVMRCIRIIPAFSVGCVANLEFRLFFQKFWASLGGSE
;
A
#
# COMPACT_ATOMS: atom_id res chain seq x y z
N MET A 1 26.79 35.18 -6.70
CA MET A 1 27.37 33.84 -6.88
C MET A 1 26.79 32.94 -5.81
N THR A 2 25.71 32.25 -6.16
CA THR A 2 24.94 31.37 -5.29
C THR A 2 25.72 30.08 -5.06
N ARG A 3 25.72 29.60 -3.81
CA ARG A 3 26.42 28.41 -3.30
C ARG A 3 26.02 27.07 -3.97
N GLN A 4 25.25 27.11 -5.06
CA GLN A 4 24.78 25.97 -5.84
C GLN A 4 25.78 25.50 -6.92
N GLU A 5 26.84 26.26 -7.19
CA GLU A 5 27.84 25.90 -8.23
C GLU A 5 29.07 25.13 -7.69
N ALA A 6 29.16 24.89 -6.37
CA ALA A 6 30.40 24.38 -5.75
C ALA A 6 30.40 22.88 -5.38
N GLU A 7 29.34 22.12 -5.67
CA GLU A 7 29.25 20.68 -5.33
C GLU A 7 28.92 19.78 -6.53
N LYS A 8 29.39 20.17 -7.73
CA LYS A 8 29.37 19.28 -8.88
C LYS A 8 30.60 18.34 -8.81
N GLY A 9 30.44 17.25 -8.06
CA GLY A 9 31.32 16.07 -8.18
C GLY A 9 31.31 15.52 -9.61
N PRO A 10 32.24 14.61 -9.96
CA PRO A 10 32.55 14.26 -11.33
C PRO A 10 31.28 13.85 -12.10
N ASP A 11 31.11 14.44 -13.28
CA ASP A 11 29.97 14.27 -14.16
C ASP A 11 29.74 12.78 -14.49
N HIS A 12 28.90 12.12 -13.69
CA HIS A 12 28.31 10.84 -14.08
C HIS A 12 27.31 11.10 -15.20
N GLU A 13 27.52 10.50 -16.37
CA GLU A 13 26.54 10.56 -17.45
C GLU A 13 25.15 10.17 -16.93
N PRO A 14 24.10 10.93 -17.29
CA PRO A 14 22.74 10.60 -16.88
C PRO A 14 22.40 9.21 -17.41
N CYS A 15 22.03 8.29 -16.50
CA CYS A 15 21.56 6.95 -16.83
C CYS A 15 20.57 7.01 -18.00
N SER A 16 20.79 6.21 -19.04
CA SER A 16 19.86 6.08 -20.16
C SER A 16 18.45 5.89 -19.61
N PHE A 17 17.47 6.59 -20.17
CA PHE A 17 16.08 6.53 -19.73
C PHE A 17 15.56 5.09 -19.54
N TRP A 18 15.98 4.18 -20.43
CA TRP A 18 15.63 2.77 -20.34
C TRP A 18 16.28 2.07 -19.14
N GLY A 19 17.50 2.46 -18.76
CA GLY A 19 18.15 2.00 -17.53
C GLY A 19 17.44 2.52 -16.27
N GLN A 20 16.92 3.75 -16.29
CA GLN A 20 16.12 4.28 -15.18
C GLN A 20 14.81 3.50 -15.01
N LEU A 21 14.09 3.24 -16.11
CA LEU A 21 12.88 2.42 -16.09
C LEU A 21 13.15 0.96 -15.69
N ALA A 22 14.26 0.37 -16.14
CA ALA A 22 14.66 -0.96 -15.70
C ALA A 22 14.94 -0.98 -14.18
N GLY A 23 15.56 0.08 -13.66
CA GLY A 23 15.75 0.29 -12.23
C GLY A 23 14.45 0.42 -11.47
N ASP A 24 13.49 1.19 -12.00
CA ASP A 24 12.16 1.39 -11.43
C ASP A 24 11.39 0.06 -11.30
N VAL A 25 11.42 -0.75 -12.36
CA VAL A 25 10.75 -2.05 -12.41
C VAL A 25 11.41 -3.04 -11.45
N THR A 26 12.74 -3.12 -11.48
CA THR A 26 13.50 -4.06 -10.63
C THR A 26 13.31 -3.71 -9.15
N ALA A 27 13.39 -2.43 -8.79
CA ALA A 27 13.17 -1.96 -7.43
C ALA A 27 11.77 -2.31 -6.93
N GLY A 28 10.74 -2.02 -7.72
CA GLY A 28 9.36 -2.33 -7.37
C GLY A 28 9.12 -3.83 -7.17
N ALA A 29 9.67 -4.67 -8.05
CA ALA A 29 9.56 -6.12 -7.95
C ALA A 29 10.20 -6.67 -6.67
N ILE A 30 11.43 -6.24 -6.36
CA ILE A 30 12.22 -6.73 -5.22
C ILE A 30 11.64 -6.21 -3.90
N SER A 31 11.20 -4.96 -3.83
CA SER A 31 10.48 -4.42 -2.66
C SER A 31 9.21 -5.20 -2.36
N ALA A 32 8.47 -5.59 -3.40
CA ALA A 32 7.28 -6.40 -3.21
C ALA A 32 7.61 -7.78 -2.63
N VAL A 33 8.72 -8.42 -3.03
CA VAL A 33 9.17 -9.70 -2.44
C VAL A 33 9.41 -9.55 -0.94
N LEU A 34 10.07 -8.47 -0.52
CA LEU A 34 10.40 -8.21 0.88
C LEU A 34 9.15 -8.13 1.78
N ILE A 35 8.11 -7.43 1.32
CA ILE A 35 6.93 -7.12 2.14
C ILE A 35 5.82 -8.16 2.03
N SER A 36 5.78 -8.92 0.93
CA SER A 36 4.68 -9.84 0.64
C SER A 36 4.40 -10.87 1.73
N PRO A 37 5.40 -11.49 2.38
CA PRO A 37 5.17 -12.41 3.50
C PRO A 37 4.38 -11.77 4.65
N ALA A 38 4.83 -10.59 5.10
CA ALA A 38 4.21 -9.89 6.23
C ALA A 38 2.78 -9.46 5.90
N VAL A 39 2.55 -8.89 4.71
CA VAL A 39 1.21 -8.47 4.29
C VAL A 39 0.27 -9.66 4.11
N THR A 40 0.75 -10.77 3.54
CA THR A 40 -0.05 -12.00 3.37
C THR A 40 -0.52 -12.54 4.71
N ILE A 41 0.36 -12.58 5.71
CA ILE A 41 0.03 -13.08 7.06
C ILE A 41 -1.03 -12.18 7.71
N LEU A 42 -0.88 -10.85 7.64
CA LEU A 42 -1.82 -9.90 8.21
C LEU A 42 -3.19 -9.94 7.52
N ASP A 43 -3.20 -9.95 6.19
CA ASP A 43 -4.44 -9.97 5.40
C ASP A 43 -5.20 -11.28 5.60
N ARG A 44 -4.49 -12.41 5.65
CA ARG A 44 -5.09 -13.71 5.98
C ARG A 44 -5.71 -13.69 7.37
N ALA A 45 -4.99 -13.19 8.38
CA ALA A 45 -5.49 -13.14 9.75
C ALA A 45 -6.78 -12.29 9.87
N VAL A 46 -6.87 -11.20 9.10
CA VAL A 46 -8.07 -10.35 9.07
C VAL A 46 -9.26 -11.11 8.46
N VAL A 47 -9.06 -11.77 7.31
CA VAL A 47 -10.11 -12.54 6.64
C VAL A 47 -10.59 -13.69 7.53
N GLU A 48 -9.66 -14.43 8.14
CA GLU A 48 -9.97 -15.52 9.07
C GLU A 48 -10.70 -15.02 10.34
N ARG A 49 -10.35 -13.84 10.87
CA ARG A 49 -11.07 -13.22 12.00
C ARG A 49 -12.52 -12.93 11.61
N THR A 50 -12.75 -12.39 10.41
CA THR A 50 -14.09 -12.07 9.93
C THR A 50 -14.93 -13.31 9.63
N SER A 51 -14.31 -14.43 9.20
CA SER A 51 -15.03 -15.66 8.88
C SER A 51 -15.25 -16.58 10.09
N THR A 52 -14.31 -16.61 11.04
CA THR A 52 -14.33 -17.59 12.16
C THR A 52 -14.57 -16.96 13.55
N GLY A 53 -14.50 -15.64 13.67
CA GLY A 53 -14.59 -14.94 14.96
C GLY A 53 -13.41 -15.19 15.91
N ARG A 54 -12.38 -15.94 15.50
CA ARG A 54 -11.24 -16.29 16.36
C ARG A 54 -10.32 -15.08 16.64
N PRO A 55 -9.64 -15.02 17.79
CA PRO A 55 -8.71 -13.94 18.11
C PRO A 55 -7.53 -13.87 17.12
N LEU A 56 -7.22 -12.67 16.62
CA LEU A 56 -6.17 -12.41 15.63
C LEU A 56 -4.80 -12.93 16.03
N ILE A 57 -4.41 -12.74 17.29
CA ILE A 57 -3.09 -13.13 17.80
C ILE A 57 -2.90 -14.65 17.71
N ARG A 58 -3.96 -15.43 17.92
CA ARG A 58 -3.91 -16.89 17.83
C ARG A 58 -3.77 -17.34 16.38
N GLY A 59 -4.48 -16.67 15.46
CA GLY A 59 -4.31 -16.86 14.01
C GLY A 59 -2.88 -16.55 13.57
N LEU A 60 -2.39 -15.34 13.87
CA LEU A 60 -1.03 -14.90 13.54
C LEU A 60 0.05 -15.85 14.06
N ARG A 61 -0.03 -16.28 15.33
CA ARG A 61 0.92 -17.23 15.92
C ARG A 61 0.94 -18.57 15.17
N SER A 62 -0.23 -19.10 14.84
CA SER A 62 -0.36 -20.35 14.08
C SER A 62 0.17 -20.24 12.65
N GLN A 63 0.00 -19.08 12.01
CA GLN A 63 0.54 -18.86 10.67
C GLN A 63 2.05 -18.70 10.70
N LEU A 64 2.58 -17.96 11.68
CA LEU A 64 4.02 -17.76 11.84
C LEU A 64 4.72 -19.10 12.11
N SER A 65 4.15 -19.94 12.98
CA SER A 65 4.67 -21.29 13.23
C SER A 65 4.62 -22.19 12.00
N SER A 66 3.57 -22.08 11.18
CA SER A 66 3.44 -22.87 9.95
C SER A 66 4.37 -22.38 8.83
N ALA A 67 4.59 -21.07 8.73
CA ALA A 67 5.53 -20.47 7.78
C ALA A 67 6.97 -20.86 8.12
N LEU A 68 7.33 -20.88 9.41
CA LEU A 68 8.62 -21.39 9.88
C LEU A 68 8.78 -22.89 9.66
N GLY A 69 7.71 -23.68 9.82
CA GLY A 69 7.75 -25.14 9.64
C GLY A 69 7.81 -25.61 8.18
N ARG A 70 7.30 -24.83 7.21
CA ARG A 70 7.27 -25.19 5.78
C ARG A 70 7.53 -23.98 4.85
N PRO A 71 8.75 -23.43 4.83
CA PRO A 71 9.05 -22.18 4.11
C PRO A 71 8.81 -22.29 2.60
N ARG A 72 9.23 -23.38 1.94
CA ARG A 72 9.07 -23.53 0.47
C ARG A 72 7.62 -23.52 0.01
N SER A 73 6.72 -24.17 0.76
CA SER A 73 5.28 -24.17 0.44
C SER A 73 4.62 -22.81 0.69
N PHE A 74 5.19 -22.01 1.59
CA PHE A 74 4.70 -20.66 1.89
C PHE A 74 5.13 -19.66 0.81
N PHE A 75 6.40 -19.71 0.38
CA PHE A 75 6.93 -18.82 -0.66
C PHE A 75 6.39 -19.10 -2.07
N LEU A 76 5.89 -20.31 -2.35
CA LEU A 76 5.25 -20.67 -3.62
C LEU A 76 3.72 -20.64 -3.56
N ALA A 77 3.14 -20.12 -2.47
CA ALA A 77 1.69 -20.14 -2.28
C ALA A 77 0.98 -19.08 -3.13
N LYS A 78 -0.18 -19.45 -3.72
CA LYS A 78 -1.05 -18.53 -4.49
C LYS A 78 -1.35 -17.20 -3.77
N PRO A 79 -1.64 -17.16 -2.45
CA PRO A 79 -1.89 -15.91 -1.71
C PRO A 79 -0.70 -14.94 -1.73
N LEU A 80 0.52 -15.47 -1.65
CA LEU A 80 1.73 -14.64 -1.67
C LEU A 80 1.91 -13.99 -3.04
N GLY A 81 1.70 -14.73 -4.13
CA GLY A 81 1.77 -14.20 -5.49
C GLY A 81 0.75 -13.10 -5.77
N ILE A 82 -0.45 -13.18 -5.18
CA ILE A 82 -1.48 -12.15 -5.29
C ILE A 82 -1.04 -10.85 -4.60
N VAL A 83 -0.51 -10.96 -3.38
CA VAL A 83 0.01 -9.81 -2.63
C VAL A 83 1.23 -9.21 -3.32
N TRP A 84 2.13 -10.06 -3.81
CA TRP A 84 3.28 -9.63 -4.59
C TRP A 84 2.85 -8.85 -5.83
N ALA A 85 1.90 -9.36 -6.62
CA ALA A 85 1.43 -8.69 -7.83
C ALA A 85 0.81 -7.31 -7.52
N LEU A 86 0.02 -7.20 -6.44
CA LEU A 86 -0.53 -5.91 -5.99
C LEU A 86 0.58 -4.88 -5.73
N TYR A 87 1.53 -5.23 -4.86
CA TYR A 87 2.53 -4.25 -4.41
C TYR A 87 3.65 -4.04 -5.42
N ALA A 88 4.02 -5.06 -6.20
CA ALA A 88 4.93 -4.90 -7.33
C ALA A 88 4.33 -3.91 -8.34
N GLY A 89 3.07 -4.13 -8.77
CA GLY A 89 2.38 -3.21 -9.67
C GLY A 89 2.29 -1.80 -9.12
N THR A 90 2.01 -1.66 -7.82
CA THR A 90 1.93 -0.35 -7.15
C THR A 90 3.28 0.38 -7.14
N TYR A 91 4.35 -0.27 -6.70
CA TYR A 91 5.67 0.35 -6.62
C TYR A 91 6.27 0.64 -8.00
N MET A 92 6.15 -0.31 -8.94
CA MET A 92 6.59 -0.09 -10.32
C MET A 92 5.88 1.12 -10.94
N THR A 93 4.56 1.23 -10.72
CA THR A 93 3.78 2.38 -11.20
C THR A 93 4.24 3.68 -10.53
N ALA A 94 4.46 3.68 -9.21
CA ALA A 94 4.93 4.86 -8.50
C ALA A 94 6.30 5.33 -9.02
N ASN A 95 7.23 4.40 -9.21
CA ASN A 95 8.58 4.66 -9.70
C ASN A 95 8.54 5.19 -11.13
N ALA A 96 7.87 4.48 -12.03
CA ALA A 96 7.76 4.87 -13.43
C ALA A 96 7.04 6.22 -13.61
N ALA A 97 5.94 6.46 -12.87
CA ALA A 97 5.23 7.74 -12.91
C ALA A 97 6.12 8.90 -12.45
N THR A 98 6.95 8.66 -11.42
CA THR A 98 7.92 9.66 -10.95
C THR A 98 8.96 9.95 -12.04
N THR A 99 9.60 8.92 -12.59
CA THR A 99 10.60 9.07 -13.66
C THR A 99 10.04 9.76 -14.91
N LEU A 100 8.82 9.41 -15.34
CA LEU A 100 8.18 10.03 -16.49
C LEU A 100 7.82 11.50 -16.22
N ALA A 101 7.25 11.80 -15.06
CA ALA A 101 6.86 13.17 -14.71
C ALA A 101 8.08 14.08 -14.55
N GLU A 102 9.17 13.60 -13.93
CA GLU A 102 10.44 14.32 -13.83
C GLU A 102 11.02 14.64 -15.21
N ARG A 103 10.82 13.73 -16.19
CA ARG A 103 11.34 13.90 -17.55
C ARG A 103 10.51 14.82 -18.44
N TYR A 104 9.18 14.74 -18.37
CA TYR A 104 8.30 15.36 -19.36
C TYR A 104 7.41 16.49 -18.81
N ASP A 105 7.00 16.42 -17.54
CA ASP A 105 5.98 17.31 -16.97
C ASP A 105 6.53 18.29 -15.92
N GLY A 106 7.76 18.04 -15.45
CA GLY A 106 8.47 18.86 -14.47
C GLY A 106 8.13 18.54 -13.01
N PRO A 107 8.86 19.14 -12.05
CA PRO A 107 8.79 18.77 -10.62
C PRO A 107 7.41 18.95 -9.97
N THR A 108 6.62 19.91 -10.45
CA THR A 108 5.29 20.22 -9.91
C THR A 108 4.24 19.16 -10.25
N ALA A 109 4.44 18.42 -11.35
CA ALA A 109 3.52 17.38 -11.80
C ALA A 109 3.78 16.02 -11.13
N VAL A 110 4.98 15.76 -10.60
CA VAL A 110 5.40 14.47 -10.03
C VAL A 110 4.43 13.95 -8.98
N SER A 111 4.08 14.78 -8.00
CA SER A 111 3.16 14.40 -6.93
C SER A 111 1.78 13.99 -7.45
N THR A 112 1.27 14.72 -8.44
CA THR A 112 -0.05 14.47 -9.06
C THR A 112 -0.02 13.23 -9.94
N ALA A 113 1.01 13.07 -10.78
CA ALA A 113 1.20 11.93 -11.67
C ALA A 113 1.37 10.63 -10.88
N THR A 114 2.21 10.64 -9.84
CA THR A 114 2.41 9.49 -8.96
C THR A 114 1.13 9.15 -8.21
N PHE A 115 0.42 10.13 -7.64
CA PHE A 115 -0.87 9.89 -6.98
C PHE A 115 -1.90 9.27 -7.93
N ALA A 116 -2.14 9.91 -9.08
CA ALA A 116 -3.17 9.48 -10.02
C ALA A 116 -2.87 8.07 -10.57
N SER A 117 -1.63 7.82 -10.98
CA SER A 117 -1.22 6.54 -11.56
C SER A 117 -1.28 5.43 -10.52
N THR A 118 -0.74 5.66 -9.32
CA THR A 118 -0.79 4.66 -8.24
C THR A 118 -2.21 4.39 -7.77
N PHE A 119 -3.08 5.40 -7.68
CA PHE A 119 -4.49 5.21 -7.34
C PHE A 119 -5.20 4.34 -8.38
N LEU A 120 -5.01 4.64 -9.67
CA LEU A 120 -5.63 3.90 -10.78
C LEU A 120 -5.18 2.44 -10.85
N VAL A 121 -3.94 2.13 -10.46
CA VAL A 121 -3.40 0.75 -10.46
C VAL A 121 -3.70 0.03 -9.14
N ASN A 122 -3.49 0.68 -8.01
CA ASN A 122 -3.60 0.06 -6.69
C ASN A 122 -5.04 -0.31 -6.34
N VAL A 123 -6.02 0.54 -6.65
CA VAL A 123 -7.42 0.28 -6.29
C VAL A 123 -7.95 -1.00 -6.94
N PRO A 124 -7.85 -1.20 -8.27
CA PRO A 124 -8.30 -2.45 -8.90
C PRO A 124 -7.53 -3.68 -8.42
N LEU A 125 -6.20 -3.59 -8.28
CA LEU A 125 -5.39 -4.71 -7.78
C LEU A 125 -5.73 -5.05 -6.32
N GLY A 126 -6.05 -4.04 -5.50
CA GLY A 126 -6.47 -4.20 -4.12
C GLY A 126 -7.81 -4.92 -4.01
N VAL A 127 -8.78 -4.53 -4.84
CA VAL A 127 -10.08 -5.21 -4.95
C VAL A 127 -9.89 -6.65 -5.43
N TRP A 128 -9.08 -6.86 -6.47
CA TRP A 128 -8.77 -8.22 -6.96
C TRP A 128 -8.15 -9.09 -5.86
N LYS A 129 -7.17 -8.57 -5.11
CA LYS A 129 -6.60 -9.26 -3.95
C LYS A 129 -7.67 -9.60 -2.91
N ASP A 130 -8.49 -8.64 -2.50
CA ASP A 130 -9.51 -8.85 -1.47
C ASP A 130 -10.52 -9.94 -1.88
N VAL A 131 -10.96 -9.96 -3.14
CA VAL A 131 -11.84 -11.03 -3.68
C VAL A 131 -11.17 -12.39 -3.59
N ARG A 132 -9.93 -12.53 -4.06
CA ARG A 132 -9.20 -13.80 -4.04
C ARG A 132 -8.91 -14.28 -2.62
N PHE A 133 -8.62 -13.36 -1.70
CA PHE A 133 -8.40 -13.70 -0.29
C PHE A 133 -9.69 -14.19 0.37
N ALA A 134 -10.84 -13.56 0.08
CA ALA A 134 -12.14 -14.03 0.54
C ALA A 134 -12.49 -15.42 -0.02
N GLU A 135 -12.19 -15.69 -1.30
CA GLU A 135 -12.40 -17.03 -1.90
C GLU A 135 -11.52 -18.10 -1.26
N ILE A 136 -10.24 -17.78 -0.97
CA ILE A 136 -9.28 -18.76 -0.44
C ILE A 136 -9.49 -19.02 1.06
N PHE A 137 -9.78 -17.98 1.85
CA PHE A 137 -9.80 -18.05 3.32
C PHE A 137 -11.16 -17.81 3.96
N GLY A 138 -12.15 -17.33 3.19
CA GLY A 138 -13.51 -17.11 3.69
C GLY A 138 -14.33 -18.39 3.84
N SER A 139 -14.00 -19.45 3.11
CA SER A 139 -14.78 -20.70 3.04
C SER A 139 -14.53 -21.71 4.17
N GLY A 140 -13.93 -21.29 5.29
CA GLY A 140 -13.66 -22.14 6.46
C GLY A 140 -14.90 -22.77 7.14
N VAL A 141 -16.11 -22.50 6.65
CA VAL A 141 -17.36 -23.18 7.02
C VAL A 141 -18.12 -23.54 5.74
N SER A 142 -17.70 -24.59 5.05
CA SER A 142 -18.68 -25.52 4.51
C SER A 142 -18.92 -26.58 5.57
N SER A 143 -19.56 -26.20 6.69
CA SER A 143 -20.34 -27.19 7.43
C SER A 143 -21.38 -27.71 6.44
N GLU A 144 -21.35 -29.00 6.17
CA GLU A 144 -22.26 -29.75 5.29
C GLU A 144 -23.74 -29.69 5.69
N THR A 145 -24.17 -28.72 6.50
CA THR A 145 -25.51 -28.66 7.10
C THR A 145 -26.15 -27.28 7.16
N ALA A 146 -25.52 -26.21 6.64
CA ALA A 146 -26.18 -24.91 6.52
C ALA A 146 -26.60 -24.67 5.05
N PRO A 147 -27.87 -24.34 4.76
CA PRO A 147 -28.27 -23.99 3.40
C PRO A 147 -27.44 -22.80 2.96
N LYS A 148 -26.72 -22.97 1.85
CA LYS A 148 -26.06 -21.89 1.12
C LYS A 148 -27.15 -20.95 0.63
N THR A 149 -27.61 -20.03 1.49
CA THR A 149 -28.27 -18.82 1.02
C THR A 149 -27.19 -18.01 0.33
N VAL A 150 -26.97 -18.33 -0.93
CA VAL A 150 -26.33 -17.47 -1.91
C VAL A 150 -27.23 -16.23 -1.95
N SER A 151 -26.95 -15.28 -1.06
CA SER A 151 -27.49 -13.95 -1.19
C SER A 151 -27.03 -13.47 -2.56
N ALA A 152 -28.00 -13.27 -3.46
CA ALA A 152 -27.75 -12.75 -4.80
C ALA A 152 -26.77 -11.56 -4.70
N PRO A 153 -25.81 -11.41 -5.64
CA PRO A 153 -24.76 -10.42 -5.54
C PRO A 153 -25.38 -9.06 -5.29
N ARG A 154 -25.26 -8.59 -4.04
CA ARG A 154 -25.89 -7.34 -3.61
C ARG A 154 -25.21 -6.24 -4.42
N ARG A 155 -25.96 -5.58 -5.31
CA ARG A 155 -25.42 -4.47 -6.10
C ARG A 155 -24.75 -3.50 -5.14
N LEU A 156 -23.47 -3.21 -5.39
CA LEU A 156 -22.72 -2.28 -4.56
C LEU A 156 -23.40 -0.90 -4.64
N PRO A 157 -23.86 -0.34 -3.51
CA PRO A 157 -24.43 1.01 -3.52
C PRO A 157 -23.40 2.01 -4.05
N ARG A 158 -23.84 2.97 -4.87
CA ARG A 158 -22.97 4.04 -5.38
C ARG A 158 -22.31 4.81 -4.24
N ALA A 159 -23.03 5.04 -3.14
CA ALA A 159 -22.51 5.70 -1.94
C ALA A 159 -21.41 4.88 -1.24
N ALA A 160 -21.59 3.56 -1.11
CA ALA A 160 -20.56 2.68 -0.55
C ALA A 160 -19.30 2.68 -1.44
N THR A 161 -19.51 2.58 -2.76
CA THR A 161 -18.42 2.61 -3.76
C THR A 161 -17.64 3.93 -3.67
N ALA A 162 -18.34 5.07 -3.66
CA ALA A 162 -17.71 6.38 -3.52
C ALA A 162 -16.93 6.50 -2.20
N ALA A 163 -17.49 6.05 -1.08
CA ALA A 163 -16.81 6.09 0.21
C ALA A 163 -15.56 5.17 0.23
N PHE A 164 -15.61 4.00 -0.39
CA PHE A 164 -14.43 3.14 -0.54
C PHE A 164 -13.35 3.81 -1.38
N LEU A 165 -13.72 4.43 -2.52
CA LEU A 165 -12.79 5.14 -3.39
C LEU A 165 -12.15 6.35 -2.69
N VAL A 166 -12.93 7.13 -1.94
CA VAL A 166 -12.40 8.26 -1.14
C VAL A 166 -11.43 7.75 -0.09
N ARG A 167 -11.76 6.65 0.60
CA ARG A 167 -10.87 6.02 1.58
C ARG A 167 -9.56 5.56 0.93
N ASP A 168 -9.63 4.96 -0.26
CA ASP A 168 -8.45 4.50 -0.98
C ASP A 168 -7.60 5.68 -1.46
N ALA A 169 -8.24 6.77 -1.91
CA ALA A 169 -7.56 8.00 -2.28
C ALA A 169 -6.80 8.59 -1.10
N VAL A 170 -7.42 8.68 0.09
CA VAL A 170 -6.74 9.14 1.32
C VAL A 170 -5.53 8.26 1.65
N THR A 171 -5.66 6.94 1.47
CA THR A 171 -4.58 5.99 1.79
C THR A 171 -3.42 6.12 0.81
N ILE A 172 -3.68 6.21 -0.49
CA ILE A 172 -2.65 6.37 -1.53
C ILE A 172 -2.01 7.75 -1.45
N PHE A 173 -2.79 8.81 -1.30
CA PHE A 173 -2.28 10.17 -1.09
C PHE A 173 -1.39 10.24 0.16
N GLY A 174 -1.85 9.68 1.28
CA GLY A 174 -1.08 9.58 2.52
C GLY A 174 0.21 8.75 2.40
N SER A 175 0.32 7.92 1.37
CA SER A 175 1.46 7.00 1.18
C SER A 175 2.48 7.47 0.16
N PHE A 176 2.07 8.15 -0.91
CA PHE A 176 2.95 8.50 -2.03
C PHE A 176 3.12 10.01 -2.26
N THR A 177 2.25 10.84 -1.67
CA THR A 177 2.27 12.29 -1.91
C THR A 177 2.49 13.07 -0.63
N LEU A 178 1.69 12.81 0.40
CA LEU A 178 1.78 13.53 1.65
C LEU A 178 3.15 13.41 2.35
N PRO A 179 3.86 12.27 2.32
CA PRO A 179 5.17 12.17 2.97
C PRO A 179 6.18 13.19 2.43
N THR A 180 6.22 13.45 1.12
CA THR A 180 7.16 14.42 0.53
C THR A 180 6.83 15.85 0.94
N TRP A 181 5.54 16.19 1.03
CA TRP A 181 5.09 17.51 1.49
C TRP A 181 5.42 17.73 2.96
N VAL A 182 5.19 16.72 3.79
CA VAL A 182 5.52 16.78 5.22
C VAL A 182 7.04 16.86 5.39
N ALA A 183 7.83 16.10 4.62
CA ALA A 183 9.29 16.12 4.70
C ALA A 183 9.87 17.51 4.38
N ALA A 184 9.33 18.19 3.38
CA ALA A 184 9.72 19.55 3.02
C ALA A 184 9.38 20.59 4.10
N ALA A 185 8.36 20.32 4.92
CA ALA A 185 7.93 21.20 6.00
C ALA A 185 8.64 20.94 7.35
N ILE A 186 9.42 19.86 7.48
CA ILE A 186 10.16 19.55 8.72
C ILE A 186 11.34 20.54 8.86
N PRO A 187 11.44 21.29 9.97
CA PRO A 187 12.58 22.17 10.24
C PRO A 187 13.91 21.40 10.35
N ASP A 188 15.02 22.05 10.00
CA ASP A 188 16.36 21.46 10.09
C ASP A 188 16.79 21.15 11.53
N ASP A 189 16.16 21.80 12.52
CA ASP A 189 16.39 21.54 13.95
C ASP A 189 15.96 20.13 14.38
N VAL A 190 15.01 19.50 13.67
CA VAL A 190 14.60 18.12 13.94
C VAL A 190 15.61 17.14 13.35
N THR A 191 15.99 17.37 12.10
CA THR A 191 17.10 16.68 11.43
C THR A 191 17.53 17.48 10.21
N SER A 192 18.83 17.64 10.02
CA SER A 192 19.39 18.36 8.87
C SER A 192 19.48 17.49 7.60
N SER A 193 19.29 16.17 7.71
CA SER A 193 19.41 15.24 6.58
C SER A 193 18.09 15.15 5.80
N PRO A 194 18.05 15.57 4.51
CA PRO A 194 16.85 15.43 3.68
C PRO A 194 16.42 13.97 3.55
N HIS A 195 17.39 13.05 3.49
CA HIS A 195 17.14 11.62 3.45
C HIS A 195 16.47 11.13 4.75
N ALA A 196 16.93 11.59 5.92
CA ALA A 196 16.30 11.25 7.20
C ALA A 196 14.85 11.78 7.30
N LYS A 197 14.58 13.00 6.80
CA LYS A 197 13.21 13.54 6.72
C LYS A 197 12.30 12.67 5.85
N ALA A 198 12.80 12.23 4.70
CA ALA A 198 12.06 11.34 3.79
C ALA A 198 11.77 9.98 4.45
N MET A 199 12.75 9.36 5.11
CA MET A 199 12.56 8.09 5.83
C MET A 199 11.56 8.22 6.99
N LEU A 200 11.71 9.26 7.82
CA LEU A 200 10.83 9.49 8.96
C LEU A 200 9.38 9.66 8.52
N THR A 201 9.15 10.51 7.51
CA THR A 201 7.80 10.78 7.01
C THR A 201 7.21 9.58 6.30
N GLN A 202 7.98 8.85 5.50
CA GLN A 202 7.50 7.63 4.85
C GLN A 202 7.17 6.52 5.86
N LEU A 203 7.89 6.45 6.99
CA LEU A 203 7.56 5.49 8.04
C LEU A 203 6.29 5.85 8.82
N THR A 204 5.99 7.14 9.00
CA THR A 204 4.96 7.62 9.93
C THR A 204 3.68 8.11 9.27
N VAL A 205 3.78 8.91 8.20
CA VAL A 205 2.64 9.56 7.54
C VAL A 205 1.61 8.55 7.00
N PRO A 206 2.00 7.43 6.35
CA PRO A 206 1.03 6.42 5.92
C PRO A 206 0.23 5.83 7.09
N VAL A 207 0.86 5.64 8.25
CA VAL A 207 0.23 5.15 9.48
C VAL A 207 -0.77 6.17 10.03
N VAL A 208 -0.35 7.43 10.15
CA VAL A 208 -1.21 8.52 10.66
C VAL A 208 -2.40 8.75 9.72
N SER A 209 -2.23 8.62 8.41
CA SER A 209 -3.33 8.75 7.44
C SER A 209 -4.49 7.78 7.71
N GLN A 210 -4.24 6.64 8.38
CA GLN A 210 -5.28 5.69 8.75
C GLN A 210 -6.24 6.23 9.82
N VAL A 211 -5.86 7.25 10.60
CA VAL A 211 -6.79 7.93 11.51
C VAL A 211 -7.93 8.60 10.74
N VAL A 212 -7.67 9.07 9.52
CA VAL A 212 -8.67 9.68 8.63
C VAL A 212 -9.33 8.62 7.74
N ALA A 213 -8.57 7.68 7.19
CA ALA A 213 -9.09 6.66 6.29
C ALA A 213 -10.03 5.65 6.98
N SER A 214 -9.82 5.36 8.27
CA SER A 214 -10.57 4.32 9.00
C SER A 214 -12.03 4.70 9.28
N PRO A 215 -12.37 5.92 9.74
CA PRO A 215 -13.76 6.36 9.83
C PRO A 215 -14.50 6.28 8.48
N ILE A 216 -13.85 6.68 7.38
CA ILE A 216 -14.42 6.62 6.03
C ILE A 216 -14.69 5.16 5.63
N HIS A 217 -13.76 4.26 5.94
CA HIS A 217 -13.94 2.82 5.73
C HIS A 217 -15.18 2.28 6.46
N LEU A 218 -15.38 2.64 7.73
CA LEU A 218 -16.53 2.19 8.50
C LEU A 218 -17.85 2.76 7.96
N VAL A 219 -17.86 4.01 7.50
CA VAL A 219 -19.02 4.59 6.81
C VAL A 219 -19.30 3.87 5.49
N ALA A 220 -18.26 3.47 4.74
CA ALA A 220 -18.43 2.70 3.51
C ALA A 220 -19.06 1.33 3.77
N LEU A 221 -18.60 0.61 4.80
CA LEU A 221 -19.21 -0.64 5.26
C LEU A 221 -20.67 -0.44 5.68
N ASP A 222 -20.96 0.64 6.41
CA ASP A 222 -22.32 0.94 6.84
C ASP A 222 -23.28 1.21 5.66
N TYR A 223 -22.81 1.91 4.62
CA TYR A 223 -23.56 2.10 3.38
C TYR A 223 -23.79 0.79 2.63
N TYR A 224 -22.83 -0.12 2.67
CA TYR A 224 -22.93 -1.45 2.06
C TYR A 224 -23.96 -2.32 2.79
N ASP A 225 -23.89 -2.38 4.12
CA ASP A 225 -24.74 -3.23 4.96
C ASP A 225 -26.17 -2.69 5.05
N ARG A 226 -26.32 -1.39 5.37
CA ARG A 226 -27.60 -0.70 5.55
C ARG A 226 -27.90 0.18 4.34
N GLN A 227 -28.46 -0.41 3.29
CA GLN A 227 -28.82 0.29 2.03
C GLN A 227 -30.05 1.21 2.14
N GLN A 228 -30.71 1.25 3.30
CA GLN A 228 -31.84 2.15 3.56
C GLN A 228 -31.40 3.63 3.57
N LYS A 229 -32.33 4.55 3.27
CA LYS A 229 -32.06 5.99 3.42
C LYS A 229 -31.98 6.35 4.91
N LEU A 230 -30.76 6.50 5.41
CA LEU A 230 -30.47 6.87 6.80
C LEU A 230 -29.63 8.17 6.81
N PRO A 231 -29.90 9.11 7.73
CA PRO A 231 -29.05 10.27 7.93
C PRO A 231 -27.61 9.87 8.28
N LEU A 232 -26.63 10.61 7.75
CA LEU A 232 -25.20 10.37 8.03
C LEU A 232 -24.87 10.33 9.53
N ARG A 233 -25.54 11.17 10.33
CA ARG A 233 -25.36 11.20 11.79
C ARG A 233 -25.70 9.86 12.45
N SER A 234 -26.80 9.22 12.03
CA SER A 234 -27.22 7.91 12.56
C SER A 234 -26.29 6.78 12.13
N ARG A 235 -25.67 6.92 10.96
CA ARG A 235 -24.62 6.01 10.48
C ARG A 235 -23.37 6.12 11.34
N MET A 236 -22.89 7.35 11.52
CA MET A 236 -21.70 7.66 12.31
C MET A 236 -21.83 7.27 13.78
N ALA A 237 -23.02 7.47 14.37
CA ALA A 237 -23.29 7.10 15.76
C ALA A 237 -23.07 5.60 16.00
N LYS A 238 -23.45 4.74 15.04
CA LYS A 238 -23.30 3.29 15.16
C LYS A 238 -21.87 2.81 14.91
N THR A 239 -21.16 3.45 13.99
CA THR A 239 -19.79 3.04 13.63
C THR A 239 -18.74 3.54 14.63
N ARG A 240 -19.03 4.60 15.40
CA ARG A 240 -18.09 5.23 16.36
C ARG A 240 -17.45 4.25 17.34
N GLU A 241 -18.22 3.28 17.85
CA GLU A 241 -17.74 2.27 18.79
C GLU A 241 -16.61 1.41 18.20
N HIS A 242 -16.65 1.16 16.89
CA HIS A 242 -15.69 0.31 16.18
C HIS A 242 -14.47 1.10 15.66
N VAL A 243 -14.50 2.44 15.71
CA VAL A 243 -13.43 3.31 15.16
C VAL A 243 -12.07 3.00 15.78
N PRO A 244 -11.88 2.92 17.12
CA PRO A 244 -10.56 2.71 17.69
C PRO A 244 -9.94 1.37 17.27
N SER A 245 -10.72 0.29 17.32
CA SER A 245 -10.24 -1.04 16.90
C SER A 245 -9.90 -1.08 15.41
N THR A 246 -10.71 -0.41 14.59
CA THR A 246 -10.47 -0.33 13.13
C THR A 246 -9.21 0.46 12.81
N ILE A 247 -8.97 1.59 13.48
CA ILE A 247 -7.75 2.39 13.32
C ILE A 247 -6.53 1.53 13.63
N VAL A 248 -6.47 0.89 14.80
CA VAL A 248 -5.33 0.06 15.20
C VAL A 248 -5.06 -1.04 14.17
N MET A 249 -6.10 -1.76 13.75
CA MET A 249 -5.96 -2.82 12.75
C MET A 249 -5.46 -2.30 11.41
N ARG A 250 -5.94 -1.15 10.97
CA ARG A 250 -5.53 -0.56 9.69
C ARG A 250 -4.12 0.03 9.76
N CYS A 251 -3.73 0.64 10.87
CA CYS A 251 -2.35 1.07 11.12
C CYS A 251 -1.39 -0.12 11.03
N ILE A 252 -1.69 -1.24 11.69
CA ILE A 252 -0.83 -2.44 11.63
C ILE A 252 -0.68 -2.95 10.19
N ARG A 253 -1.78 -2.98 9.42
CA ARG A 253 -1.78 -3.46 8.03
C ARG A 253 -1.02 -2.55 7.07
N ILE A 254 -1.01 -1.24 7.31
CA ILE A 254 -0.38 -0.28 6.40
C ILE A 254 1.15 -0.29 6.50
N ILE A 255 1.69 -0.64 7.67
CA ILE A 255 3.13 -0.56 7.98
C ILE A 255 3.99 -1.36 6.99
N PRO A 256 3.76 -2.66 6.74
CA PRO A 256 4.68 -3.41 5.89
C PRO A 256 4.69 -2.89 4.46
N ALA A 257 3.52 -2.55 3.91
CA ALA A 257 3.37 -2.13 2.54
C ALA A 257 3.79 -0.67 2.31
N PHE A 258 3.13 0.29 2.94
CA PHE A 258 3.31 1.70 2.56
C PHE A 258 4.30 2.45 3.44
N SER A 259 4.72 1.88 4.58
CA SER A 259 5.84 2.41 5.35
C SER A 259 7.14 1.71 4.95
N VAL A 260 7.37 0.49 5.44
CA VAL A 260 8.63 -0.26 5.23
C VAL A 260 8.87 -0.52 3.74
N GLY A 261 7.84 -0.95 3.01
CA GLY A 261 7.96 -1.25 1.58
C GLY A 261 8.27 -0.04 0.71
N CYS A 262 7.69 1.13 1.00
CA CYS A 262 8.03 2.36 0.28
C CYS A 262 9.46 2.82 0.57
N VAL A 263 9.92 2.70 1.82
CA VAL A 263 11.32 2.96 2.19
C VAL A 263 12.26 2.04 1.43
N ALA A 264 12.01 0.72 1.48
CA ALA A 264 12.82 -0.25 0.75
C ALA A 264 12.81 0.02 -0.76
N ASN A 265 11.66 0.40 -1.32
CA ASN A 265 11.52 0.75 -2.73
C ASN A 265 12.31 2.00 -3.12
N LEU A 266 12.37 3.02 -2.26
CA LEU A 266 13.21 4.19 -2.51
C LEU A 266 14.69 3.78 -2.59
N GLU A 267 15.17 3.02 -1.61
CA GLU A 267 16.57 2.56 -1.56
C GLU A 267 16.93 1.66 -2.74
N PHE A 268 16.07 0.68 -3.05
CA PHE A 268 16.28 -0.19 -4.20
C PHE A 268 16.20 0.58 -5.51
N ARG A 269 15.34 1.58 -5.65
CA ARG A 269 15.27 2.41 -6.86
C ARG A 269 16.58 3.16 -7.07
N LEU A 270 17.09 3.83 -6.03
CA LEU A 270 18.39 4.51 -6.09
C LEU A 270 19.54 3.57 -6.43
N PHE A 271 19.55 2.37 -5.84
CA PHE A 271 20.56 1.35 -6.11
C PHE A 271 20.49 0.84 -7.55
N PHE A 272 19.31 0.37 -7.99
CA PHE A 272 19.17 -0.26 -9.31
C PHE A 272 19.30 0.74 -10.45
N GLN A 273 18.83 1.98 -10.31
CA GLN A 273 19.05 3.00 -11.34
C GLN A 273 20.55 3.27 -11.56
N LYS A 274 21.36 3.30 -10.48
CA LYS A 274 22.83 3.41 -10.58
C LYS A 274 23.46 2.16 -11.18
N PHE A 275 23.01 0.98 -10.77
CA PHE A 275 23.47 -0.29 -11.31
C PHE A 275 23.25 -0.36 -12.84
N TRP A 276 22.04 -0.07 -13.32
CA TRP A 276 21.74 -0.05 -14.74
C TRP A 276 22.47 1.06 -15.50
N ALA A 277 22.74 2.20 -14.86
CA ALA A 277 23.59 3.25 -15.44
C ALA A 277 25.01 2.75 -15.71
N SER A 278 25.60 2.04 -14.74
CA SER A 278 26.96 1.50 -14.86
C SER A 278 27.11 0.43 -15.95
N LEU A 279 26.02 -0.29 -16.28
CA LEU A 279 26.01 -1.26 -17.37
C LEU A 279 25.87 -0.59 -18.74
N GLY A 280 25.15 0.54 -18.83
CA GLY A 280 24.92 1.27 -20.07
C GLY A 280 26.07 2.17 -20.52
N GLY A 281 27.01 2.52 -19.64
CA GLY A 281 28.19 3.36 -19.96
C GLY A 281 29.39 2.59 -20.52
N SER A 282 29.16 1.44 -21.16
CA SER A 282 30.21 0.57 -21.71
C SER A 282 30.16 0.39 -23.24
N GLU A 283 29.56 1.36 -23.95
CA GLU A 283 29.58 1.47 -25.41
C GLU A 283 30.31 2.73 -25.89
#